data_AF-A0AAD4U6A2-F1
#
_entry.id   AF-A0AAD4U6A2-F1
#
_cell.length_a   1.000
_cell.length_b   1.000
_cell.length_c   1.000
_cell.angle_alpha   90.00
_cell.angle_beta   90.00
_cell.angle_gamma   90.00
#
_symmetry.space_group_name_H-M   'P 1'
#
loop_
_entity.id
_entity.type
_entity.pdbx_description
1 polymer ?
#
loop_
_entity_poly.entity_id
_entity_poly.type
_entity_poly.pdbx_seq_one_letter_code
_entity_poly.pdbx_strand_id
1 'polypeptide(L)'
;MFRVRRNSKKERWFLWQVLNQRNMPQVSVIVDGGRKVVELMFQAAEGDVLNYIFKNQELRPLFDRQWHKLGFGIQSQAISLYVDCNLVASRHTDRKGTVDFRGRTVIAARASDGKPVDIELHQLQVYCNWNFIAQETCCEISDIKCPEQPGFGGTAASPAPAHASRMSTFLPAKQELTDQCQCMPYKGEQGFEGSKGETGEK
;
A
#
# COMPACT_ATOMS: atom_id res chain seq x y z
N MET A 1 5.39 1.16 2.32
CA MET A 1 6.85 0.93 2.19
C MET A 1 7.34 0.07 3.34
N PHE A 2 8.02 -1.03 3.05
CA PHE A 2 8.57 -1.95 4.05
C PHE A 2 9.90 -2.56 3.60
N ARG A 3 10.59 -3.19 4.55
CA ARG A 3 11.84 -3.94 4.33
C ARG A 3 11.80 -5.23 5.14
N VAL A 4 12.03 -6.36 4.47
CA VAL A 4 12.11 -7.66 5.15
C VAL A 4 13.44 -7.84 5.86
N ARG A 5 13.49 -8.62 6.94
CA ARG A 5 14.72 -9.02 7.64
C ARG A 5 15.20 -10.39 7.14
N ARG A 6 16.38 -10.82 7.64
CA ARG A 6 17.01 -12.08 7.21
C ARG A 6 16.10 -13.28 7.43
N ASN A 7 15.43 -13.33 8.58
CA ASN A 7 14.62 -14.48 9.00
C ASN A 7 13.28 -14.54 8.25
N SER A 8 12.69 -13.37 7.93
CA SER A 8 11.40 -13.25 7.26
C SER A 8 11.46 -13.35 5.73
N LYS A 9 12.66 -13.32 5.11
CA LYS A 9 12.87 -13.38 3.65
C LYS A 9 12.14 -14.52 2.91
N LYS A 10 11.92 -15.65 3.60
CA LYS A 10 11.32 -16.86 3.05
C LYS A 10 9.97 -17.19 3.67
N GLU A 11 9.51 -16.38 4.62
CA GLU A 11 8.23 -16.61 5.28
C GLU A 11 7.06 -16.22 4.37
N ARG A 12 5.90 -16.82 4.63
CA ARG A 12 4.60 -16.40 4.10
C ARG A 12 3.84 -15.69 5.21
N TRP A 13 3.44 -14.45 4.97
CA TRP A 13 2.89 -13.58 6.02
C TRP A 13 1.93 -12.55 5.46
N PHE A 14 1.00 -12.10 6.31
CA PHE A 14 0.06 -11.04 6.02
C PHE A 14 0.75 -9.70 6.24
N LEU A 15 0.96 -8.93 5.17
CA LEU A 15 1.35 -7.53 5.28
C LEU A 15 0.22 -6.72 5.91
N TRP A 16 -0.99 -6.96 5.44
CA TRP A 16 -2.22 -6.36 5.94
C TRP A 16 -3.38 -7.33 5.76
N GLN A 17 -4.23 -7.45 6.78
CA GLN A 17 -5.43 -8.26 6.73
C GLN A 17 -6.55 -7.61 7.52
N VAL A 18 -7.75 -7.58 6.95
CA VAL A 18 -8.98 -7.16 7.62
C VAL A 18 -9.81 -8.41 7.91
N LEU A 19 -10.21 -8.56 9.16
CA LEU A 19 -11.07 -9.63 9.66
C LEU A 19 -12.38 -9.02 10.16
N ASN A 20 -13.49 -9.71 9.93
CA ASN A 20 -14.76 -9.33 10.54
C ASN A 20 -14.86 -9.82 12.00
N GLN A 21 -15.99 -9.56 12.67
CA GLN A 21 -16.22 -9.95 14.08
C GLN A 21 -16.15 -11.45 14.34
N ARG A 22 -16.33 -12.28 13.30
CA ARG A 22 -16.24 -13.74 13.36
C ARG A 22 -14.83 -14.25 13.02
N ASN A 23 -13.83 -13.37 12.97
CA ASN A 23 -12.47 -13.65 12.51
C ASN A 23 -12.39 -14.19 11.06
N MET A 24 -13.41 -13.95 10.23
CA MET A 24 -13.36 -14.32 8.83
C MET A 24 -12.61 -13.26 8.02
N PRO A 25 -11.60 -13.63 7.22
CA PRO A 25 -10.88 -12.70 6.36
C PRO A 25 -11.80 -12.03 5.35
N GLN A 26 -11.72 -10.71 5.27
CA GLN A 26 -12.47 -9.91 4.29
C GLN A 26 -11.56 -9.39 3.18
N VAL A 27 -10.35 -8.95 3.57
CA VAL A 27 -9.29 -8.50 2.67
C VAL A 27 -7.96 -9.01 3.20
N SER A 28 -7.05 -9.45 2.34
CA SER A 28 -5.70 -9.82 2.74
C SER A 28 -4.68 -9.50 1.66
N VAL A 29 -3.56 -8.89 2.07
CA VAL A 29 -2.34 -8.73 1.29
C VAL A 29 -1.29 -9.64 1.90
N ILE A 30 -0.86 -10.64 1.14
CA ILE A 30 0.06 -11.69 1.59
C ILE A 30 1.37 -11.56 0.81
N VAL A 31 2.48 -11.60 1.53
CA VAL A 31 3.82 -11.67 0.95
C VAL A 31 4.35 -13.08 1.20
N ASP A 32 4.66 -13.80 0.14
CA ASP A 32 5.21 -15.16 0.20
C ASP A 32 6.65 -15.14 -0.32
N GLY A 33 7.59 -15.05 0.64
CA GLY A 33 9.01 -15.00 0.36
C GLY A 33 9.60 -16.33 -0.13
N GLY A 34 8.94 -17.46 0.16
CA GLY A 34 9.36 -18.77 -0.32
C GLY A 34 9.07 -18.94 -1.80
N ARG A 35 7.85 -18.56 -2.22
CA ARG A 35 7.40 -18.65 -3.63
C ARG A 35 7.72 -17.41 -4.46
N LYS A 36 8.17 -16.32 -3.81
CA LYS A 36 8.42 -15.00 -4.42
C LYS A 36 7.18 -14.46 -5.12
N VAL A 37 6.05 -14.51 -4.40
CA VAL A 37 4.75 -14.03 -4.88
C VAL A 37 4.13 -13.06 -3.89
N VAL A 38 3.25 -12.20 -4.41
CA VAL A 38 2.33 -11.40 -3.60
C VAL A 38 0.92 -11.88 -3.91
N GLU A 39 0.10 -12.09 -2.88
CA GLU A 39 -1.28 -12.53 -3.03
C GLU A 39 -2.21 -11.45 -2.50
N LEU A 40 -3.29 -11.20 -3.22
CA LEU A 40 -4.35 -10.27 -2.84
C LEU A 40 -5.67 -11.02 -2.81
N MET A 41 -6.37 -10.97 -1.69
CA MET A 41 -7.61 -11.68 -1.48
C MET A 41 -8.74 -10.74 -1.04
N PHE A 42 -9.94 -10.99 -1.56
CA PHE A 42 -11.19 -10.32 -1.18
C PHE A 42 -12.33 -11.33 -1.03
N GLN A 43 -13.34 -10.98 -0.24
CA GLN A 43 -14.65 -11.62 -0.33
C GLN A 43 -15.35 -11.21 -1.65
N ALA A 44 -15.88 -12.18 -2.40
CA ALA A 44 -16.75 -11.95 -3.54
C ALA A 44 -18.15 -11.49 -3.08
N ALA A 45 -18.91 -10.85 -3.97
CA ALA A 45 -20.29 -10.47 -3.65
C ALA A 45 -21.21 -11.68 -3.48
N GLU A 46 -20.86 -12.79 -4.11
CA GLU A 46 -21.60 -14.05 -4.13
C GLU A 46 -21.25 -14.96 -2.92
N GLY A 47 -20.38 -14.50 -2.02
CA GLY A 47 -19.97 -15.22 -0.81
C GLY A 47 -18.68 -16.03 -0.94
N ASP A 48 -18.22 -16.29 -2.17
CA ASP A 48 -16.94 -16.93 -2.46
C ASP A 48 -15.72 -16.02 -2.16
N VAL A 49 -14.51 -16.54 -2.36
CA VAL A 49 -13.25 -15.81 -2.16
C VAL A 49 -12.58 -15.55 -3.51
N LEU A 50 -12.29 -14.29 -3.79
CA LEU A 50 -11.45 -13.88 -4.92
C LEU A 50 -9.99 -13.83 -4.46
N ASN A 51 -9.12 -14.62 -5.11
CA ASN A 51 -7.70 -14.67 -4.77
C ASN A 51 -6.83 -14.46 -6.01
N TYR A 52 -5.95 -13.46 -5.94
CA TYR A 52 -5.07 -13.05 -7.03
C TYR A 52 -3.62 -13.26 -6.63
N ILE A 53 -2.94 -14.19 -7.32
CA ILE A 53 -1.53 -14.49 -7.08
C ILE A 53 -0.68 -13.81 -8.16
N PHE A 54 0.18 -12.90 -7.74
CA PHE A 54 1.11 -12.20 -8.61
C PHE A 54 2.49 -12.83 -8.51
N LYS A 55 2.97 -13.37 -9.64
CA LYS A 55 4.30 -13.93 -9.81
C LYS A 55 4.95 -13.31 -11.03
N ASN A 56 5.84 -12.36 -10.82
CA ASN A 56 6.60 -11.66 -11.86
C ASN A 56 8.07 -11.53 -11.39
N GLN A 57 9.03 -11.57 -12.31
CA GLN A 57 10.44 -11.34 -12.03
C GLN A 57 10.69 -9.97 -11.38
N GLU A 58 9.90 -8.96 -11.73
CA GLU A 58 9.95 -7.61 -11.15
C GLU A 58 9.52 -7.56 -9.67
N LEU A 59 8.94 -8.64 -9.12
CA LEU A 59 8.66 -8.74 -7.68
C LEU A 59 9.86 -9.21 -6.86
N ARG A 60 10.89 -9.77 -7.50
CA ARG A 60 12.05 -10.33 -6.78
C ARG A 60 12.75 -9.33 -5.85
N PRO A 61 12.90 -8.03 -6.19
CA PRO A 61 13.50 -7.03 -5.32
C PRO A 61 12.83 -6.95 -3.95
N LEU A 62 11.49 -7.08 -3.85
CA LEU A 62 10.72 -7.06 -2.59
C LEU A 62 11.27 -7.98 -1.47
N PHE A 63 12.10 -8.97 -1.83
CA PHE A 63 12.64 -9.98 -0.93
C PHE A 63 14.16 -9.86 -0.70
N ASP A 64 14.80 -8.74 -1.02
CA ASP A 64 16.26 -8.58 -0.98
C ASP A 64 16.82 -7.97 0.33
N ARG A 65 15.96 -7.40 1.20
CA ARG A 65 16.26 -6.61 2.43
C ARG A 65 16.57 -5.14 2.16
N GLN A 66 16.18 -4.58 1.03
CA GLN A 66 16.11 -3.13 0.82
C GLN A 66 14.70 -2.63 1.07
N TRP A 67 14.56 -1.31 1.14
CA TRP A 67 13.26 -0.66 1.25
C TRP A 67 12.53 -0.75 -0.08
N HIS A 68 11.28 -1.19 -0.04
CA HIS A 68 10.43 -1.25 -1.23
C HIS A 68 9.03 -0.70 -0.95
N LYS A 69 8.44 -0.12 -1.99
CA LYS A 69 7.03 0.31 -1.99
C LYS A 69 6.21 -0.72 -2.75
N LEU A 70 5.22 -1.29 -2.07
CA LEU A 70 4.23 -2.20 -2.67
C LEU A 70 2.89 -1.47 -2.69
N GLY A 71 2.22 -1.44 -3.85
CA GLY A 71 0.94 -0.76 -4.02
C GLY A 71 -0.04 -1.57 -4.87
N PHE A 72 -1.33 -1.38 -4.60
CA PHE A 72 -2.41 -1.98 -5.37
C PHE A 72 -3.43 -0.92 -5.78
N GLY A 73 -3.64 -0.75 -7.08
CA GLY A 73 -4.78 -0.01 -7.63
C GLY A 73 -5.96 -0.96 -7.82
N ILE A 74 -7.06 -0.73 -7.10
CA ILE A 74 -8.26 -1.58 -7.18
C ILE A 74 -9.36 -0.80 -7.91
N GLN A 75 -9.64 -1.22 -9.14
CA GLN A 75 -10.72 -0.69 -9.97
C GLN A 75 -11.93 -1.64 -9.93
N SER A 76 -13.03 -1.25 -10.57
CA SER A 76 -14.24 -2.08 -10.66
C SER A 76 -13.95 -3.45 -11.30
N GLN A 77 -13.19 -3.48 -12.41
CA GLN A 77 -12.93 -4.68 -13.21
C GLN A 77 -11.44 -5.04 -13.32
N ALA A 78 -10.54 -4.28 -12.71
CA ALA A 78 -9.10 -4.55 -12.78
C ALA A 78 -8.41 -4.34 -11.42
N ILE A 79 -7.34 -5.10 -11.20
CA ILE A 79 -6.38 -4.92 -10.10
C ILE A 79 -5.02 -4.70 -10.74
N SER A 80 -4.35 -3.62 -10.37
CA SER A 80 -3.01 -3.27 -10.83
C SER A 80 -2.03 -3.31 -9.66
N LEU A 81 -0.93 -4.02 -9.81
CA LEU A 81 0.12 -4.19 -8.82
C LEU A 81 1.32 -3.30 -9.17
N TYR A 82 1.78 -2.53 -8.20
CA TYR A 82 2.92 -1.63 -8.32
C TYR A 82 4.04 -2.04 -7.35
N VAL A 83 5.28 -2.01 -7.83
CA VAL A 83 6.49 -2.14 -7.02
C VAL A 83 7.43 -0.99 -7.34
N ASP A 84 7.87 -0.30 -6.30
CA ASP A 84 8.76 0.85 -6.39
C ASP A 84 8.26 1.87 -7.43
N CYS A 85 6.95 2.14 -7.37
CA CYS A 85 6.22 3.06 -8.23
C CYS A 85 6.10 2.65 -9.71
N ASN A 86 6.54 1.44 -10.07
CA ASN A 86 6.38 0.87 -11.41
C ASN A 86 5.20 -0.11 -11.45
N LEU A 87 4.40 -0.05 -12.50
CA LEU A 87 3.34 -1.03 -12.75
C LEU A 87 3.95 -2.37 -13.16
N VAL A 88 3.79 -3.40 -12.32
CA VAL A 88 4.37 -4.74 -12.52
C VAL A 88 3.40 -5.71 -13.18
N ALA A 89 2.11 -5.60 -12.86
CA ALA A 89 1.10 -6.51 -13.39
C ALA A 89 -0.30 -5.92 -13.27
N SER A 90 -1.19 -6.34 -14.17
CA SER A 90 -2.63 -6.11 -14.05
C SER A 90 -3.40 -7.41 -14.25
N ARG A 91 -4.54 -7.54 -13.56
CA ARG A 91 -5.43 -8.70 -13.59
C ARG A 91 -6.88 -8.24 -13.67
N HIS A 92 -7.69 -8.93 -14.47
CA HIS A 92 -9.14 -8.76 -14.42
C HIS A 92 -9.67 -9.31 -13.10
N THR A 93 -10.76 -8.72 -12.61
CA THR A 93 -11.36 -9.07 -11.33
C THR A 93 -12.86 -8.96 -11.40
N ASP A 94 -13.51 -9.89 -10.71
CA ASP A 94 -14.95 -9.91 -10.54
C ASP A 94 -15.41 -8.87 -9.50
N ARG A 95 -16.73 -8.81 -9.33
CA ARG A 95 -17.36 -7.90 -8.37
C ARG A 95 -17.01 -8.32 -6.95
N LYS A 96 -16.41 -7.39 -6.20
CA LYS A 96 -16.05 -7.58 -4.79
C LYS A 96 -17.30 -7.41 -3.93
N GLY A 97 -17.37 -8.20 -2.87
CA GLY A 97 -18.40 -8.05 -1.85
C GLY A 97 -18.17 -6.82 -0.98
N THR A 98 -19.19 -6.44 -0.21
CA THR A 98 -19.05 -5.42 0.81
C THR A 98 -18.13 -5.94 1.92
N VAL A 99 -17.09 -5.17 2.22
CA VAL A 99 -16.13 -5.51 3.28
C VAL A 99 -16.71 -5.17 4.65
N ASP A 100 -16.79 -6.14 5.55
CA ASP A 100 -17.15 -5.90 6.95
C ASP A 100 -15.91 -5.52 7.79
N PHE A 101 -15.77 -4.23 8.10
CA PHE A 101 -14.65 -3.69 8.87
C PHE A 101 -14.84 -3.76 10.40
N ARG A 102 -15.95 -4.31 10.92
CA ARG A 102 -16.29 -4.27 12.36
C ARG A 102 -15.52 -5.25 13.24
N GLY A 103 -14.55 -5.98 12.68
CA GLY A 103 -13.68 -6.88 13.43
C GLY A 103 -12.35 -6.23 13.77
N ARG A 104 -11.26 -6.80 13.28
CA ARG A 104 -9.89 -6.36 13.58
C ARG A 104 -9.02 -6.31 12.35
N THR A 105 -8.01 -5.46 12.40
CA THR A 105 -6.94 -5.39 11.40
C THR A 105 -5.67 -6.05 11.94
N VAL A 106 -4.97 -6.76 11.07
CA VAL A 106 -3.69 -7.41 11.38
C VAL A 106 -2.65 -6.88 10.41
N ILE A 107 -1.48 -6.53 10.95
CA ILE A 107 -0.34 -6.02 10.19
C ILE A 107 0.87 -6.88 10.57
N ALA A 108 1.61 -7.34 9.55
CA ALA A 108 2.86 -8.09 9.71
C ALA A 108 2.75 -9.36 10.59
N ALA A 109 1.80 -10.25 10.27
CA ALA A 109 1.61 -11.51 10.99
C ALA A 109 1.89 -12.74 10.11
N ARG A 110 2.55 -13.75 10.66
CA ARG A 110 2.90 -14.98 9.94
C ARG A 110 1.64 -15.77 9.61
N ALA A 111 1.57 -16.30 8.39
CA ALA A 111 0.39 -17.01 7.93
C ALA A 111 0.19 -18.37 8.62
N SER A 112 1.23 -18.96 9.22
CA SER A 112 1.18 -20.28 9.84
C SER A 112 0.67 -20.29 11.28
N ASP A 113 1.02 -19.27 12.07
CA ASP A 113 0.75 -19.24 13.51
C ASP A 113 0.22 -17.89 14.02
N GLY A 114 0.05 -16.91 13.13
CA GLY A 114 -0.43 -15.57 13.47
C GLY A 114 0.54 -14.73 14.29
N LYS A 115 1.78 -15.20 14.54
CA LYS A 115 2.77 -14.45 15.31
C LYS A 115 3.36 -13.29 14.50
N PRO A 116 3.85 -12.22 15.14
CA PRO A 116 4.50 -11.13 14.43
C PRO A 116 5.68 -11.60 13.59
N VAL A 117 5.83 -11.04 12.40
CA VAL A 117 6.99 -11.26 11.54
C VAL A 117 8.00 -10.12 11.72
N ASP A 118 9.27 -10.48 11.80
CA ASP A 118 10.37 -9.52 11.89
C ASP A 118 10.56 -8.77 10.56
N ILE A 119 10.03 -7.54 10.48
CA ILE A 119 10.14 -6.62 9.35
C ILE A 119 10.33 -5.19 9.86
N GLU A 120 10.72 -4.29 8.95
CA GLU A 120 10.60 -2.85 9.16
C GLU A 120 9.49 -2.30 8.27
N LEU A 121 8.53 -1.60 8.88
CA LEU A 121 7.42 -0.95 8.18
C LEU A 121 7.54 0.56 8.39
N HIS A 122 7.69 1.32 7.30
CA HIS A 122 7.74 2.78 7.37
C HIS A 122 6.36 3.40 7.20
N GLN A 123 5.58 2.88 6.26
CA GLN A 123 4.32 3.50 5.84
C GLN A 123 3.36 2.45 5.30
N LEU A 124 2.10 2.54 5.74
CA LEU A 124 0.97 1.79 5.24
C LEU A 124 -0.19 2.78 5.07
N GLN A 125 -0.67 2.92 3.84
CA GLN A 125 -1.71 3.88 3.48
C GLN A 125 -2.78 3.20 2.65
N VAL A 126 -4.01 3.65 2.84
CA VAL A 126 -5.18 3.24 2.09
C VAL A 126 -5.83 4.51 1.57
N TYR A 127 -5.94 4.61 0.25
CA TYR A 127 -6.61 5.72 -0.42
C TYR A 127 -7.99 5.28 -0.89
N CYS A 128 -8.92 6.21 -0.97
CA CYS A 128 -10.24 5.96 -1.54
C CYS A 128 -10.24 6.04 -3.06
N ASN A 129 -9.35 6.84 -3.64
CA ASN A 129 -9.16 6.88 -5.09
C ASN A 129 -7.94 6.03 -5.51
N TRP A 130 -8.18 4.98 -6.29
CA TRP A 130 -7.13 4.09 -6.79
C TRP A 130 -6.07 4.81 -7.64
N ASN A 131 -6.41 5.96 -8.26
CA ASN A 131 -5.49 6.74 -9.09
C ASN A 131 -4.26 7.25 -8.31
N PHE A 132 -4.36 7.44 -7.00
CA PHE A 132 -3.21 7.88 -6.19
C PHE A 132 -2.05 6.90 -6.26
N ILE A 133 -2.33 5.59 -6.31
CA ILE A 133 -1.30 4.57 -6.40
C ILE A 133 -0.50 4.69 -7.71
N ALA A 134 -1.14 5.11 -8.80
CA ALA A 134 -0.46 5.32 -10.08
C ALA A 134 0.34 6.65 -10.14
N GLN A 135 0.09 7.57 -9.20
CA GLN A 135 0.75 8.88 -9.11
C GLN A 135 1.82 8.93 -8.01
N GLU A 136 1.95 7.88 -7.20
CA GLU A 136 3.00 7.76 -6.18
C GLU A 136 4.38 7.87 -6.81
N THR A 137 5.27 8.57 -6.12
CA THR A 137 6.68 8.72 -6.50
C THR A 137 7.55 8.05 -5.46
N CYS A 138 8.69 7.47 -5.86
CA CYS A 138 9.54 6.65 -4.98
C CYS A 138 10.91 7.31 -4.75
N CYS A 139 10.92 8.64 -4.70
CA CYS A 139 12.11 9.48 -4.54
C CYS A 139 12.90 9.18 -3.26
N GLU A 140 12.20 8.73 -2.23
CA GLU A 140 12.75 8.35 -0.93
C GLU A 140 13.49 7.00 -0.94
N ILE A 141 13.31 6.20 -1.99
CA ILE A 141 13.95 4.89 -2.17
C ILE A 141 15.08 4.97 -3.21
N SER A 142 15.01 5.92 -4.14
CA SER A 142 15.99 6.08 -5.22
C SER A 142 17.12 7.06 -4.88
N ASP A 143 18.37 6.66 -5.12
CA ASP A 143 19.54 7.57 -5.08
C ASP A 143 19.54 8.62 -6.22
N ILE A 144 18.60 8.51 -7.17
CA ILE A 144 18.44 9.42 -8.29
C ILE A 144 17.57 10.59 -7.85
N LYS A 145 18.13 11.81 -7.92
CA LYS A 145 17.38 13.07 -7.67
C LYS A 145 16.09 13.07 -8.49
N CYS A 146 14.97 12.98 -7.82
CA CYS A 146 13.68 13.25 -8.45
C CYS A 146 13.64 14.67 -9.00
N PRO A 147 12.84 14.92 -10.06
CA PRO A 147 12.58 16.28 -10.50
C PRO A 147 12.04 17.07 -9.31
N GLU A 148 12.69 18.19 -8.99
CA GLU A 148 12.18 19.12 -7.98
C GLU A 148 10.76 19.51 -8.38
N GLN A 149 9.75 19.12 -7.59
CA GLN A 149 8.47 19.79 -7.71
C GLN A 149 8.71 21.26 -7.37
N PRO A 150 8.24 22.22 -8.18
CA PRO A 150 8.41 23.63 -7.86
C PRO A 150 7.77 23.88 -6.51
N GLY A 151 8.62 24.24 -5.55
CA GLY A 151 8.24 24.47 -4.16
C GLY A 151 7.10 25.47 -4.08
N PHE A 152 6.14 25.14 -3.23
CA PHE A 152 5.06 26.03 -2.83
C PHE A 152 5.68 27.29 -2.17
N GLY A 153 5.71 28.38 -2.93
CA GLY A 153 5.73 29.77 -2.46
C GLY A 153 6.77 30.16 -1.40
N GLY A 154 8.03 30.37 -1.81
CA GLY A 154 8.95 31.26 -1.11
C GLY A 154 8.82 32.67 -1.67
N THR A 155 8.26 33.59 -0.89
CA THR A 155 8.03 35.00 -1.25
C THR A 155 9.36 35.74 -1.40
N ALA A 156 9.66 36.27 -2.59
CA ALA A 156 10.63 37.35 -2.77
C ALA A 156 10.11 38.32 -3.85
N ALA A 157 10.05 39.60 -3.50
CA ALA A 157 9.35 40.65 -4.22
C ALA A 157 10.27 41.54 -5.07
N SER A 158 9.64 42.21 -6.04
CA SER A 158 10.03 43.44 -6.81
C SER A 158 10.53 43.25 -8.26
N PRO A 159 10.38 44.27 -9.14
CA PRO A 159 9.19 45.10 -9.45
C PRO A 159 8.89 45.25 -10.98
N ALA A 160 7.70 45.81 -11.29
CA ALA A 160 6.99 46.20 -12.54
C ALA A 160 7.80 46.68 -13.80
N PRO A 161 7.23 46.85 -15.04
CA PRO A 161 5.82 47.18 -15.34
C PRO A 161 5.12 46.57 -16.60
N ALA A 162 3.81 46.83 -16.61
CA ALA A 162 2.76 46.72 -17.64
C ALA A 162 3.12 46.31 -19.08
N HIS A 163 2.32 45.41 -19.67
CA HIS A 163 1.36 45.77 -20.73
C HIS A 163 0.37 44.62 -20.98
N ALA A 164 -0.89 45.00 -21.12
CA ALA A 164 -2.01 44.10 -21.34
C ALA A 164 -1.87 43.33 -22.66
N SER A 165 -2.08 42.02 -22.62
CA SER A 165 -2.63 41.27 -23.75
C SER A 165 -3.38 40.06 -23.22
N ARG A 166 -4.69 40.13 -23.46
CA ARG A 166 -5.71 39.14 -23.13
C ARG A 166 -5.53 37.96 -24.09
N MET A 167 -4.97 36.86 -23.62
CA MET A 167 -5.12 35.55 -24.26
C MET A 167 -5.49 34.52 -23.21
N SER A 168 -6.74 34.06 -23.30
CA SER A 168 -7.31 33.01 -22.47
C SER A 168 -6.67 31.68 -22.87
N THR A 169 -5.52 31.34 -22.28
CA THR A 169 -5.03 29.97 -22.28
C THR A 169 -5.72 29.26 -21.12
N PHE A 170 -6.71 28.44 -21.45
CA PHE A 170 -7.24 27.45 -20.52
C PHE A 170 -6.12 26.46 -20.21
N LEU A 171 -5.35 26.74 -19.16
CA LEU A 171 -4.59 25.71 -18.46
C LEU A 171 -5.63 24.74 -17.90
N PRO A 172 -5.57 23.43 -18.19
CA PRO A 172 -6.39 22.50 -17.44
C PRO A 172 -5.89 22.60 -16.00
N ALA A 173 -6.77 23.06 -15.11
CA ALA A 173 -6.52 23.06 -13.68
C ALA A 173 -5.99 21.67 -13.33
N LYS A 174 -4.79 21.62 -12.74
CA LYS A 174 -4.28 20.42 -12.08
C LYS A 174 -5.35 20.08 -11.06
N GLN A 175 -6.21 19.13 -11.39
CA GLN A 175 -7.32 18.74 -10.55
C GLN A 175 -6.67 18.15 -9.31
N GLU A 176 -6.64 18.91 -8.21
CA GLU A 176 -6.22 18.38 -6.92
C GLU A 176 -7.10 17.18 -6.67
N LEU A 177 -6.54 15.97 -6.82
CA LEU A 177 -7.21 14.79 -6.35
C LEU A 177 -7.31 14.96 -4.85
N THR A 178 -8.51 15.23 -4.35
CA THR A 178 -8.79 15.20 -2.92
C THR A 178 -9.15 13.77 -2.56
N ASP A 179 -8.33 13.11 -1.72
CA ASP A 179 -8.64 11.77 -1.22
C ASP A 179 -9.69 11.86 -0.09
N GLN A 180 -10.94 12.12 -0.46
CA GLN A 180 -12.02 12.29 0.51
C GLN A 180 -12.65 10.94 0.83
N CYS A 181 -12.01 10.19 1.72
CA CYS A 181 -12.58 8.96 2.26
C CYS A 181 -13.79 9.23 3.16
N GLN A 182 -14.87 8.49 2.97
CA GLN A 182 -16.03 8.45 3.88
C GLN A 182 -15.77 7.48 5.06
N CYS A 183 -14.58 7.55 5.67
CA CYS A 183 -14.25 6.72 6.82
C CYS A 183 -14.70 7.42 8.11
N MET A 184 -15.45 6.71 8.97
CA MET A 184 -15.78 7.19 10.31
C MET A 184 -14.49 7.22 11.16
N PRO A 185 -14.13 8.35 11.80
CA PRO A 185 -12.86 8.52 12.49
C PRO A 185 -12.92 7.88 13.88
N TYR A 186 -12.93 6.56 13.96
CA TYR A 186 -12.72 5.86 15.23
C TYR A 186 -11.28 5.38 15.30
N LYS A 187 -10.52 5.93 16.24
CA LYS A 187 -9.19 5.41 16.58
C LYS A 187 -9.38 4.02 17.18
N GLY A 188 -8.73 3.00 16.60
CA GLY A 188 -8.71 1.65 17.15
C GLY A 188 -8.01 1.59 18.50
N GLU A 189 -8.34 0.58 19.31
CA GLU A 189 -7.67 0.33 20.58
C GLU A 189 -6.21 -0.13 20.37
N GLN A 190 -5.33 0.21 21.31
CA GLN A 190 -3.96 -0.28 21.31
C GLN A 190 -3.97 -1.81 21.49
N GLY A 191 -3.22 -2.52 20.64
CA GLY A 191 -3.04 -3.97 20.78
C GLY A 191 -2.32 -4.34 22.08
N PHE A 192 -2.52 -5.57 22.55
CA PHE A 192 -1.88 -6.07 23.77
C PHE A 192 -0.35 -6.09 23.66
N GLU A 193 0.31 -5.83 24.78
CA GLU A 193 1.77 -5.89 24.88
C GLU A 193 2.27 -7.33 24.63
N GLY A 194 3.36 -7.46 23.86
CA GLY A 194 3.93 -8.76 23.53
C GLY A 194 4.47 -9.49 24.76
N SER A 195 4.37 -10.82 24.78
CA SER A 195 4.95 -11.65 25.84
C SER A 195 6.48 -11.49 25.92
N LYS A 196 7.01 -11.35 27.13
CA LYS A 196 8.47 -11.30 27.40
C LYS A 196 9.14 -12.57 26.85
N GLY A 197 10.21 -12.41 26.06
CA GLY A 197 10.96 -13.54 25.53
C GLY A 197 11.62 -14.37 26.64
N GLU A 198 11.70 -15.68 26.43
CA GLU A 198 12.36 -16.60 27.36
C GLU A 198 13.86 -16.31 27.42
N THR A 199 14.41 -16.28 28.62
CA THR A 199 15.86 -16.16 28.86
C THR A 199 16.55 -17.46 28.44
N GLY A 200 17.52 -17.37 27.52
CA GLY A 200 18.30 -18.52 27.09
C GLY A 200 19.13 -19.12 28.22
N GLU A 201 19.14 -20.45 28.32
CA GLU A 201 20.03 -21.20 29.22
C GLU A 201 21.48 -21.17 28.71
N LYS A 202 22.41 -21.19 29.68
CA LYS A 202 23.86 -21.12 29.49
C LYS A 202 24.46 -22.48 29.18
#